data_AF-A0A7J7NLW3-F1
#
_entry.id   AF-A0A7J7NLW3-F1
#
_cell.length_a   1.000
_cell.length_b   1.000
_cell.length_c   1.000
_cell.angle_alpha   90.00
_cell.angle_beta   90.00
_cell.angle_gamma   90.00
#
_symmetry.space_group_name_H-M   'P 1'
#
loop_
_entity.id
_entity.type
_entity.pdbx_description
1 polymer ?
#
loop_
_entity_poly.entity_id
_entity_poly.type
_entity_poly.pdbx_seq_one_letter_code
_entity_poly.pdbx_strand_id
1 'polypeptide(L)'
;MCSSKWLIKHNRIQGLLLQVRQVEEFLAIPVTKGGKSEREKFVGGLYPTSVEAFIPNTGRGVQGATSHCLGQNFAKMFDIKFKNEKGETDMVWQNSWAYNTRTIRVMVMVNGDNKGLVLPPKVASIQVIVVSL
;
A
#
# COMPACT_ATOMS: atom_id res chain seq x y z
N MET A 1 15.66 -23.70 -7.52
CA MET A 1 16.60 -22.76 -6.84
C MET A 1 15.95 -21.37 -6.80
N CYS A 2 14.98 -21.17 -5.89
CA CYS A 2 14.30 -19.89 -5.73
C CYS A 2 15.08 -19.07 -4.69
N SER A 3 15.91 -18.14 -5.14
CA SER A 3 16.67 -17.28 -4.21
C SER A 3 15.67 -16.47 -3.36
N SER A 4 15.82 -16.52 -2.04
CA SER A 4 15.01 -15.78 -1.05
C SER A 4 14.83 -14.30 -1.41
N LYS A 5 15.83 -13.70 -2.07
CA LYS A 5 15.81 -12.32 -2.58
C LYS A 5 14.77 -12.09 -3.69
N TRP A 6 14.50 -13.08 -4.54
CA TRP A 6 13.54 -12.99 -5.63
C TRP A 6 12.09 -13.07 -5.12
N LEU A 7 11.80 -14.05 -4.26
CA LEU A 7 10.49 -14.19 -3.58
C LEU A 7 10.09 -12.92 -2.85
N ILE A 8 11.05 -12.29 -2.16
CA ILE A 8 10.82 -11.05 -1.41
C ILE A 8 10.52 -9.88 -2.36
N LYS A 9 11.25 -9.75 -3.47
CA LYS A 9 10.92 -8.74 -4.49
C LYS A 9 9.54 -8.99 -5.11
N HIS A 10 9.18 -10.24 -5.37
CA HIS A 10 7.90 -10.62 -5.94
C HIS A 10 6.74 -10.31 -4.97
N ASN A 11 6.84 -10.78 -3.72
CA ASN A 11 5.81 -10.56 -2.69
C ASN A 11 5.59 -9.07 -2.40
N ARG A 12 6.63 -8.23 -2.48
CA ARG A 12 6.49 -6.78 -2.35
C ARG A 12 5.61 -6.19 -3.45
N ILE A 13 5.87 -6.59 -4.71
CA ILE A 13 5.08 -6.13 -5.87
C ILE A 13 3.63 -6.58 -5.71
N GLN A 14 3.41 -7.83 -5.30
CA GLN A 14 2.06 -8.33 -5.02
C GLN A 14 1.34 -7.50 -3.95
N GLY A 15 2.01 -7.16 -2.85
CA GLY A 15 1.44 -6.30 -1.80
C GLY A 15 1.07 -4.90 -2.30
N LEU A 16 1.92 -4.28 -3.13
CA LEU A 16 1.62 -2.98 -3.74
C LEU A 16 0.43 -3.06 -4.72
N LEU A 17 0.39 -4.11 -5.54
CA LEU A 17 -0.70 -4.33 -6.50
C LEU A 17 -2.03 -4.57 -5.79
N LEU A 18 -2.02 -5.29 -4.67
CA LEU A 18 -3.22 -5.49 -3.84
C LEU A 18 -3.77 -4.15 -3.31
N GLN A 19 -2.89 -3.28 -2.80
CA GLN A 19 -3.28 -1.95 -2.31
C GLN A 19 -3.85 -1.08 -3.42
N VAL A 20 -3.24 -1.11 -4.62
CA VAL A 20 -3.75 -0.39 -5.79
C VAL A 20 -5.14 -0.89 -6.14
N ARG A 21 -5.33 -2.22 -6.18
CA ARG A 21 -6.63 -2.83 -6.42
C ARG A 21 -7.69 -2.38 -5.43
N GLN A 22 -7.37 -2.34 -4.14
CA GLN A 22 -8.29 -1.86 -3.12
C GLN A 22 -8.68 -0.40 -3.35
N VAL A 23 -7.74 0.46 -3.73
CA VAL A 23 -8.01 1.89 -3.89
C VAL A 23 -8.73 2.20 -5.21
N GLU A 24 -8.31 1.62 -6.32
CA GLU A 24 -8.93 1.85 -7.64
C GLU A 24 -10.25 1.11 -7.77
N GLU A 25 -10.28 -0.19 -7.49
CA GLU A 25 -11.45 -1.02 -7.81
C GLU A 25 -12.58 -0.89 -6.78
N PHE A 26 -12.27 -0.64 -5.50
CA PHE A 26 -13.30 -0.54 -4.44
C PHE A 26 -13.63 0.91 -4.08
N LEU A 27 -12.62 1.78 -3.96
CA LEU A 27 -12.83 3.18 -3.56
C LEU A 27 -12.98 4.14 -4.75
N ALA A 28 -12.81 3.67 -5.99
CA ALA A 28 -12.87 4.49 -7.20
C ALA A 28 -11.93 5.70 -7.17
N ILE A 29 -10.78 5.57 -6.51
CA ILE A 29 -9.77 6.64 -6.44
C ILE A 29 -8.67 6.34 -7.47
N PRO A 30 -8.40 7.24 -8.43
CA PRO A 30 -7.26 7.07 -9.33
C PRO A 30 -5.95 7.24 -8.55
N VAL A 31 -5.00 6.33 -8.76
CA VAL A 31 -3.71 6.36 -8.07
C VAL A 31 -2.54 6.12 -9.00
N THR A 32 -1.37 6.60 -8.57
CA THR A 32 -0.10 6.39 -9.26
C THR A 32 0.83 5.56 -8.39
N LYS A 33 1.38 4.49 -8.95
CA LYS A 33 2.42 3.68 -8.32
C LYS A 33 3.77 4.40 -8.48
N GLY A 34 4.53 4.55 -7.40
CA GLY A 34 5.81 5.27 -7.43
C GLY A 34 6.87 4.65 -6.53
N GLY A 35 8.14 4.94 -6.84
CA GLY A 35 9.24 4.78 -5.91
C GLY A 35 9.44 6.05 -5.10
N LYS A 36 9.71 5.94 -3.80
CA LYS A 36 10.05 7.13 -3.00
C LYS A 36 11.49 7.55 -3.21
N SER A 37 11.73 8.85 -3.12
CA SER A 37 13.08 9.40 -3.08
C SER A 37 13.85 8.88 -1.86
N GLU A 38 15.18 8.95 -1.91
CA GLU A 38 16.04 8.56 -0.79
C GLU A 38 15.78 9.37 0.49
N ARG A 39 15.25 10.59 0.37
CA ARG A 39 14.90 11.45 1.51
C ARG A 39 13.56 11.08 2.15
N GLU A 40 12.64 10.51 1.37
CA GLU A 40 11.28 10.16 1.83
C GLU A 40 11.11 8.67 2.13
N LYS A 41 12.16 7.87 1.90
CA LYS A 41 12.13 6.44 2.18
C LYS A 41 12.10 6.20 3.69
N PHE A 42 11.45 5.11 4.07
CA PHE A 42 11.50 4.63 5.44
C PHE A 42 12.95 4.29 5.83
N VAL A 43 13.38 4.80 6.98
CA VAL A 43 14.72 4.53 7.52
C VAL A 43 14.88 3.03 7.75
N GLY A 44 15.89 2.42 7.13
CA GLY A 44 16.10 0.97 7.15
C GLY A 44 15.42 0.21 6.01
N GLY A 45 14.62 0.87 5.16
CA GLY A 45 14.11 0.32 3.92
C GLY A 45 15.17 0.32 2.81
N LEU A 46 15.34 -0.83 2.14
CA LEU A 46 16.22 -0.96 0.98
C LEU A 46 15.59 -0.34 -0.27
N TYR A 47 14.32 -0.64 -0.53
CA TYR A 47 13.56 -0.09 -1.66
C TYR A 47 12.12 0.23 -1.24
N PRO A 48 11.76 1.51 -1.10
CA PRO A 48 10.39 1.94 -0.83
C PRO A 48 9.56 2.03 -2.12
N THR A 49 8.32 1.59 -2.06
CA THR A 49 7.30 1.83 -3.08
C THR A 49 6.05 2.38 -2.42
N SER A 50 5.37 3.31 -3.08
CA SER A 50 4.14 3.93 -2.59
C SER A 50 3.07 3.98 -3.66
N VAL A 51 1.85 4.19 -3.19
CA VAL A 51 0.66 4.48 -4.00
C VAL A 51 0.23 5.89 -3.64
N GLU A 52 0.29 6.80 -4.61
CA GLU A 52 -0.05 8.20 -4.43
C GLU A 52 -1.41 8.51 -5.05
N ALA A 53 -2.21 9.31 -4.36
CA ALA A 53 -3.47 9.86 -4.86
C ALA A 53 -3.35 11.39 -4.93
N PHE A 54 -4.23 12.02 -5.71
CA PHE A 54 -4.30 13.47 -5.84
C PHE A 54 -5.69 13.97 -5.45
N ILE A 55 -5.75 15.06 -4.69
CA ILE A 55 -7.00 15.70 -4.26
C ILE A 55 -7.19 16.99 -5.09
N PRO A 56 -8.06 16.99 -6.12
CA PRO A 56 -8.20 18.12 -7.04
C PRO A 56 -8.53 19.43 -6.35
N ASN A 57 -9.47 19.42 -5.40
CA ASN A 57 -9.99 20.63 -4.75
C ASN A 57 -8.92 21.38 -3.92
N THR A 58 -7.87 20.69 -3.49
CA THR A 58 -6.77 21.29 -2.71
C THR A 58 -5.48 21.42 -3.51
N GLY A 59 -5.40 20.78 -4.68
CA GLY A 59 -4.18 20.67 -5.47
C GLY A 59 -3.06 19.87 -4.77
N ARG A 60 -3.37 18.99 -3.81
CA ARG A 60 -2.36 18.28 -3.00
C ARG A 60 -2.31 16.79 -3.30
N GLY A 61 -1.08 16.27 -3.35
CA GLY A 61 -0.81 14.83 -3.34
C GLY A 61 -0.97 14.25 -1.94
N VAL A 62 -1.41 13.00 -1.86
CA VAL A 62 -1.55 12.26 -0.61
C VAL A 62 -1.14 10.81 -0.80
N GLN A 63 -0.31 10.32 0.12
CA GLN A 63 0.07 8.91 0.12
C GLN A 63 -1.13 8.05 0.57
N GLY A 64 -1.58 7.17 -0.33
CA GLY A 64 -2.67 6.23 -0.09
C GLY A 64 -2.21 4.93 0.57
N ALA A 65 -1.03 4.42 0.17
CA ALA A 65 -0.46 3.21 0.75
C ALA A 65 1.07 3.14 0.59
N THR A 66 1.71 2.21 1.30
CA THR A 66 3.15 1.99 1.25
C THR A 66 3.51 0.51 1.29
N SER A 67 4.57 0.15 0.57
CA SER A 67 5.17 -1.18 0.57
C SER A 67 6.70 -1.03 0.56
N HIS A 68 7.36 -1.65 1.53
CA HIS A 68 8.78 -1.53 1.78
C HIS A 68 9.45 -2.90 1.63
N CYS A 69 10.52 -2.95 0.83
CA CYS A 69 11.54 -3.99 1.00
C CYS A 69 12.50 -3.54 2.10
N LEU A 70 12.52 -4.24 3.21
CA LEU A 70 13.38 -3.95 4.37
C LEU A 70 14.76 -4.62 4.23
N GLY A 71 14.89 -5.56 3.28
CA GLY A 71 16.11 -6.34 3.13
C GLY A 71 16.38 -7.16 4.38
N GLN A 72 17.61 -7.07 4.89
CA GLN A 72 18.05 -7.75 6.12
C GLN A 72 18.39 -6.76 7.24
N ASN A 73 18.03 -5.48 7.12
CA ASN A 73 18.44 -4.46 8.10
C ASN A 73 17.85 -4.75 9.48
N PHE A 74 16.56 -5.07 9.55
CA PHE A 74 15.91 -5.45 10.80
C PHE A 74 16.29 -6.84 11.27
N ALA A 75 16.54 -7.78 10.35
CA ALA A 75 17.08 -9.09 10.71
C ALA A 75 18.45 -8.99 11.42
N LYS A 76 19.33 -8.09 10.97
CA LYS A 76 20.60 -7.78 11.65
C LYS A 76 20.38 -7.12 13.01
N MET A 77 19.48 -6.14 13.07
CA MET A 77 19.21 -5.37 14.29
C MET A 77 18.61 -6.23 15.40
N PHE A 78 17.75 -7.20 15.05
CA PHE A 78 17.03 -8.07 15.99
C PHE A 78 17.55 -9.51 16.03
N ASP A 79 18.71 -9.78 15.45
CA ASP A 79 19.35 -11.11 15.34
C ASP A 79 18.44 -12.23 14.81
N ILE A 80 17.62 -11.93 13.79
CA ILE A 80 16.65 -12.87 13.22
C ILE A 80 17.33 -13.78 12.19
N LYS A 81 17.66 -15.00 12.62
CA LYS A 81 18.41 -16.00 11.83
C LYS A 81 17.61 -17.28 11.62
N PHE A 82 17.94 -18.01 10.57
CA PHE A 82 17.41 -19.35 10.28
C PHE A 82 18.52 -20.25 9.73
N LYS A 83 18.35 -21.57 9.81
CA LYS A 83 19.23 -22.52 9.11
C LYS A 83 18.71 -22.75 7.70
N ASN A 84 19.57 -22.59 6.70
CA ASN A 84 19.23 -22.87 5.31
C ASN A 84 19.28 -24.39 5.03
N GLU A 85 18.92 -24.81 3.82
CA GLU A 85 18.93 -26.22 3.38
C GLU A 85 20.33 -26.87 3.45
N LYS A 86 21.40 -26.07 3.47
CA LYS A 86 22.79 -26.52 3.62
C LYS A 86 23.24 -26.59 5.08
N GLY A 87 22.36 -26.25 6.03
CA GLY A 87 22.66 -26.20 7.46
C GLY A 87 23.43 -24.94 7.91
N GLU A 88 23.70 -24.00 7.00
CA GLU A 88 24.37 -22.73 7.31
C GLU A 88 23.36 -21.75 7.93
N THR A 89 23.86 -20.82 8.75
CA THR A 89 23.02 -19.81 9.38
C THR A 89 22.90 -18.58 8.50
N ASP A 90 21.69 -18.28 8.04
CA ASP A 90 21.36 -17.14 7.20
C ASP A 90 20.39 -16.17 7.89
N MET A 91 20.35 -14.92 7.42
CA MET A 91 19.41 -13.90 7.92
C MET A 91 18.18 -13.77 7.03
N VAL A 92 17.02 -13.59 7.66
CA VAL A 92 15.76 -13.46 6.94
C VAL A 92 15.70 -12.18 6.10
N TRP A 93 15.08 -12.28 4.93
CA TRP A 93 14.70 -11.12 4.15
C TRP A 93 13.28 -10.70 4.54
N GLN A 94 13.04 -9.40 4.65
CA GLN A 94 11.77 -8.87 5.16
C GLN A 94 11.15 -7.84 4.22
N ASN A 95 9.83 -7.84 4.20
CA ASN A 95 8.98 -6.80 3.63
C ASN A 95 8.00 -6.31 4.69
N SER A 96 7.57 -5.06 4.58
CA SER A 96 6.45 -4.54 5.36
C SER A 96 5.59 -3.66 4.47
N TRP A 97 4.28 -3.66 4.70
CA TRP A 97 3.35 -2.80 3.98
C TRP A 97 2.33 -2.23 4.94
N ALA A 98 1.77 -1.06 4.62
CA ALA A 98 0.74 -0.45 5.42
C ALA A 98 -0.36 0.18 4.56
N TYR A 99 -1.58 0.04 5.06
CA TYR A 99 -2.82 0.60 4.55
C TYR A 99 -3.66 1.02 5.76
N ASN A 100 -4.32 2.18 5.70
CA ASN A 100 -5.04 2.72 6.86
C ASN A 100 -6.31 3.46 6.44
N THR A 101 -7.09 3.89 7.43
CA THR A 101 -8.38 4.59 7.24
C THR A 101 -8.25 5.96 6.58
N ARG A 102 -7.03 6.48 6.33
CA ARG A 102 -6.84 7.71 5.54
C ARG A 102 -7.45 7.55 4.15
N THR A 103 -7.42 6.35 3.57
CA THR A 103 -8.00 6.11 2.24
C THR A 103 -9.51 6.36 2.19
N ILE A 104 -10.23 6.17 3.30
CA ILE A 104 -11.65 6.55 3.42
C ILE A 104 -11.79 8.06 3.28
N ARG A 105 -10.93 8.86 3.94
CA ARG A 105 -10.95 10.32 3.77
C ARG A 105 -10.61 10.73 2.34
N VAL A 106 -9.65 10.07 1.71
CA VAL A 106 -9.31 10.32 0.30
C VAL A 106 -10.51 10.01 -0.61
N MET A 107 -11.22 8.91 -0.38
CA MET A 107 -12.44 8.56 -1.14
C MET A 107 -13.50 9.66 -1.04
N VAL A 108 -13.73 10.18 0.17
CA VAL A 108 -14.69 11.28 0.38
C VAL A 108 -14.26 12.54 -0.36
N MET A 109 -12.98 12.91 -0.29
CA MET A 109 -12.46 14.12 -0.94
C MET A 109 -12.38 14.02 -2.47
N VAL A 110 -12.26 12.81 -3.02
CA VAL A 110 -12.16 12.57 -4.47
C VAL A 110 -13.54 12.44 -5.11
N ASN A 111 -14.48 11.76 -4.45
CA ASN A 111 -15.80 11.47 -5.03
C ASN A 111 -16.91 12.44 -4.61
N GLY A 112 -16.74 13.18 -3.50
CA GLY A 112 -17.76 14.08 -2.97
C GLY A 112 -18.13 15.22 -3.93
N ASP A 113 -19.39 15.66 -3.86
CA ASP A 113 -19.94 16.75 -4.68
C ASP A 113 -20.58 17.85 -3.81
N ASN A 114 -21.23 18.82 -4.45
CA ASN A 114 -21.89 19.93 -3.75
C ASN A 114 -23.13 19.50 -2.93
N LYS A 115 -23.69 18.31 -3.18
CA LYS A 115 -24.82 17.73 -2.43
C LYS A 115 -24.34 16.88 -1.26
N GLY A 116 -23.06 16.46 -1.28
CA GLY A 116 -22.39 15.82 -0.15
C GLY A 116 -21.62 14.57 -0.56
N LEU A 117 -21.83 13.50 0.19
CA LEU A 117 -21.07 12.26 0.06
C LEU A 117 -21.57 11.44 -1.14
N VAL A 118 -20.64 11.06 -2.02
CA VAL A 118 -20.87 10.08 -3.09
C VAL A 118 -20.01 8.86 -2.79
N LEU A 119 -20.65 7.74 -2.45
CA LEU A 119 -19.97 6.47 -2.16
C LEU A 119 -19.92 5.58 -3.41
N PRO A 120 -18.76 4.98 -3.73
CA PRO A 120 -18.69 3.94 -4.74
C PRO A 120 -19.60 2.76 -4.37
N PRO A 121 -20.32 2.13 -5.32
CA PRO A 121 -21.29 1.07 -5.02
C PRO A 121 -20.72 -0.12 -4.24
N LYS A 122 -19.44 -0.47 -4.45
CA LYS A 122 -18.80 -1.61 -3.76
C LYS A 122 -18.57 -1.40 -2.27
N VAL A 123 -18.64 -0.16 -1.80
CA VAL A 123 -18.39 0.19 -0.38
C VAL A 123 -19.55 0.95 0.26
N ALA A 124 -20.60 1.26 -0.51
CA ALA A 124 -21.82 1.84 0.01
C ALA A 124 -22.60 0.80 0.83
N SER A 125 -22.84 1.07 2.12
CA SER A 125 -23.63 0.18 2.99
C SER A 125 -25.06 -0.02 2.49
N ILE A 126 -25.63 1.01 1.86
CA ILE A 126 -26.92 0.96 1.18
C ILE A 126 -26.68 1.38 -0.26
N GLN A 127 -26.91 0.48 -1.20
CA GLN A 127 -26.72 0.75 -2.63
C GLN A 127 -27.97 1.37 -3.27
N VAL A 128 -29.15 0.99 -2.79
CA VAL A 128 -30.44 1.46 -3.30
C VAL A 128 -31.39 1.70 -2.12
N ILE A 129 -32.04 2.86 -2.12
CA ILE A 129 -33.11 3.21 -1.19
C ILE A 129 -34.38 3.38 -2.03
N VAL A 130 -35.43 2.62 -1.70
CA VAL A 130 -36.76 2.78 -2.32
C VAL A 130 -37.56 3.77 -1.47
N VAL A 131 -37.96 4.88 -2.08
CA VAL A 131 -38.79 5.90 -1.44
C VAL A 131 -40.15 5.87 -2.10
N SER A 132 -41.19 5.50 -1.35
CA SER A 132 -42.58 5.66 -1.79
C SER A 132 -42.98 7.13 -1.66
N LEU A 133 -43.56 7.67 -2.72
CA LEU A 133 -44.16 9.01 -2.73
C LEU A 133 -45.54 9.01 -2.07
#